data_AF-B3S2Y8-F1
#
_entry.id   AF-B3S2Y8-F1
#
_cell.length_a   1.000
_cell.length_b   1.000
_cell.length_c   1.000
_cell.angle_alpha   90.00
_cell.angle_beta   90.00
_cell.angle_gamma   90.00
#
_symmetry.space_group_name_H-M   'P 1'
#
loop_
_entity.id
_entity.type
_entity.pdbx_description
1 polymer ?
#
loop_
_entity_poly.entity_id
_entity_poly.type
_entity_poly.pdbx_seq_one_letter_code
_entity_poly.pdbx_strand_id
1 'polypeptide(L)'
;MKFPTLENNLMGIIESPTPDEHTRDKTFFPTNQGIDRGLEDPTAINDQRISPIRPLHLMDNNVRGGGGDHTERFSRKVFVGGLPPDIDEDEIHNSFCRFGPLTVDWPHKAESKSYFPPKGYAFLLFEEEVSVQKLIESCVRDDDKLFMYVSSPTIKHKPVQIRPWNLSDSDFVMDNSKPLDPRKTIFVGGVPRPLRACELAKIMNDFYGGVCYAGIDTDPELKYPKGAGRVAFSNQQSYIAAISARFVQLQHGDIDKRVEVKPYVLDDQMCDHCQGARCGGKFAPFFCSNVTCLQYYCEHCWAMNHSRQGKEFHKPLVKEGGDRPRTVPFRWS
;
A
#
# COMPACT_ATOMS: atom_id res chain seq x y z
N MET A 1 -5.84 40.77 45.05
CA MET A 1 -6.40 40.46 46.39
C MET A 1 -7.14 39.13 46.30
N LYS A 2 -7.12 38.38 47.40
CA LYS A 2 -7.40 36.95 47.58
C LYS A 2 -8.73 36.45 46.97
N PHE A 3 -8.68 35.28 46.31
CA PHE A 3 -9.80 34.35 46.22
C PHE A 3 -9.93 33.58 47.54
N PRO A 4 -11.14 33.30 48.06
CA PRO A 4 -11.33 32.27 49.08
C PRO A 4 -11.75 30.94 48.43
N THR A 5 -11.00 29.90 48.80
CA THR A 5 -11.37 28.48 48.79
C THR A 5 -12.28 28.14 49.97
N LEU A 6 -13.06 27.06 49.85
CA LEU A 6 -13.46 26.05 50.86
C LEU A 6 -14.67 25.29 50.26
N GLU A 7 -14.50 24.10 49.69
CA GLU A 7 -14.37 22.78 50.33
C GLU A 7 -15.67 22.16 50.89
N ASN A 8 -15.95 20.98 50.33
CA ASN A 8 -16.33 19.72 50.97
C ASN A 8 -17.80 19.29 51.14
N ASN A 9 -18.06 18.18 50.43
CA ASN A 9 -18.76 16.95 50.82
C ASN A 9 -20.29 16.96 50.98
N LEU A 10 -21.00 16.15 50.18
CA LEU A 10 -21.42 14.80 50.59
C LEU A 10 -22.07 14.00 49.43
N MET A 11 -21.76 12.69 49.40
CA MET A 11 -22.41 11.53 48.76
C MET A 11 -23.93 11.69 48.53
N GLY A 12 -24.60 11.20 47.48
CA GLY A 12 -24.51 9.94 46.71
C GLY A 12 -25.91 9.28 46.68
N ILE A 13 -26.20 8.43 45.67
CA ILE A 13 -27.36 7.49 45.53
C ILE A 13 -28.57 8.08 44.73
N ILE A 14 -28.71 7.82 43.42
CA ILE A 14 -29.26 6.65 42.67
C ILE A 14 -30.70 6.91 42.18
N GLU A 15 -30.89 6.64 40.88
CA GLU A 15 -32.13 6.31 40.14
C GLU A 15 -33.09 7.39 39.57
N SER A 16 -33.19 7.29 38.24
CA SER A 16 -34.02 7.84 37.15
C SER A 16 -35.52 7.43 37.15
N PRO A 17 -36.39 7.76 36.14
CA PRO A 17 -36.55 8.97 35.29
C PRO A 17 -38.03 9.40 34.94
N THR A 18 -38.14 10.50 34.15
CA THR A 18 -39.19 10.95 33.15
C THR A 18 -40.54 11.54 33.60
N PRO A 19 -41.26 12.29 32.71
CA PRO A 19 -40.86 13.33 31.75
C PRO A 19 -41.77 14.61 31.81
N ASP A 20 -41.37 15.74 31.20
CA ASP A 20 -42.19 16.49 30.23
C ASP A 20 -41.68 17.91 29.88
N GLU A 21 -41.61 18.13 28.55
CA GLU A 21 -41.82 19.30 27.68
C GLU A 21 -41.21 20.72 27.86
N HIS A 22 -40.70 21.17 26.69
CA HIS A 22 -40.64 22.54 26.11
C HIS A 22 -39.79 23.60 26.84
N THR A 23 -38.77 24.22 26.23
CA THR A 23 -38.89 25.26 25.17
C THR A 23 -37.47 25.73 24.73
N ARG A 24 -37.34 26.15 23.45
CA ARG A 24 -36.39 27.10 22.77
C ARG A 24 -35.20 27.66 23.60
N ASP A 25 -33.97 27.84 23.10
CA ASP A 25 -33.55 28.51 21.86
C ASP A 25 -32.02 28.34 21.66
N LYS A 26 -31.57 28.74 20.46
CA LYS A 26 -30.23 28.69 19.85
C LYS A 26 -29.02 29.02 20.74
N THR A 27 -27.90 28.31 20.53
CA THR A 27 -26.65 28.82 19.90
C THR A 27 -25.46 27.88 20.14
N PHE A 28 -24.50 27.93 19.21
CA PHE A 28 -23.08 27.53 19.32
C PHE A 28 -22.68 26.07 18.99
N PHE A 29 -21.94 25.98 17.88
CA PHE A 29 -21.09 24.92 17.30
C PHE A 29 -21.03 23.53 17.95
N PRO A 30 -21.01 22.47 17.12
CA PRO A 30 -20.18 21.32 17.38
C PRO A 30 -19.16 21.09 16.26
N THR A 31 -17.89 21.22 16.65
CA THR A 31 -16.83 20.23 16.48
C THR A 31 -17.21 19.00 15.64
N ASN A 32 -16.60 18.86 14.46
CA ASN A 32 -16.45 17.55 13.81
C ASN A 32 -14.99 17.11 13.93
N GLN A 33 -14.70 16.46 15.07
CA GLN A 33 -13.64 15.48 15.19
C GLN A 33 -14.25 14.10 14.90
N GLY A 34 -13.50 13.29 14.14
CA GLY A 34 -13.81 11.90 13.86
C GLY A 34 -14.52 11.72 12.50
N ILE A 35 -14.18 10.75 11.66
CA ILE A 35 -13.49 9.49 11.92
C ILE A 35 -12.87 9.05 10.57
N ASP A 36 -11.55 9.09 10.44
CA ASP A 36 -10.82 8.37 9.39
C ASP A 36 -10.68 6.92 9.83
N ARG A 37 -11.79 6.18 9.78
CA ARG A 37 -11.75 4.72 9.85
C ARG A 37 -11.49 4.26 8.43
N GLY A 38 -10.25 3.83 8.20
CA GLY A 38 -9.82 3.19 6.96
C GLY A 38 -10.83 2.12 6.56
N LEU A 39 -11.71 2.45 5.61
CA LEU A 39 -12.65 1.49 5.06
C LEU A 39 -11.94 0.75 3.94
N GLU A 40 -11.77 -0.53 4.22
CA GLU A 40 -11.30 -1.57 3.31
C GLU A 40 -12.15 -1.58 2.04
N ASP A 41 -11.46 -1.62 0.90
CA ASP A 41 -12.03 -1.96 -0.39
C ASP A 41 -11.95 -3.51 -0.50
N PRO A 42 -13.08 -4.24 -0.59
CA PRO A 42 -13.08 -5.71 -0.60
C PRO A 42 -12.44 -6.35 -1.84
N THR A 43 -11.98 -5.55 -2.82
CA THR A 43 -11.34 -6.08 -4.03
C THR A 43 -9.93 -6.65 -3.81
N ALA A 44 -9.40 -6.59 -2.59
CA ALA A 44 -8.09 -7.13 -2.23
C ALA A 44 -8.10 -8.62 -1.82
N ILE A 45 -8.89 -9.48 -2.48
CA ILE A 45 -8.77 -10.94 -2.31
C ILE A 45 -8.99 -11.62 -3.65
N ASN A 46 -7.93 -11.71 -4.47
CA ASN A 46 -7.44 -12.98 -5.05
C ASN A 46 -6.29 -12.80 -6.05
N ASP A 47 -5.87 -11.58 -6.38
CA ASP A 47 -4.84 -11.38 -7.40
C ASP A 47 -3.44 -11.48 -6.80
N GLN A 48 -2.95 -12.72 -6.59
CA GLN A 48 -1.56 -13.03 -6.20
C GLN A 48 -0.54 -12.72 -7.32
N ARG A 49 -0.86 -11.82 -8.26
CA ARG A 49 0.10 -11.37 -9.28
C ARG A 49 0.99 -10.28 -8.70
N ILE A 50 1.99 -10.74 -7.97
CA ILE A 50 3.04 -9.90 -7.38
C ILE A 50 4.02 -9.53 -8.50
N SER A 51 4.39 -8.25 -8.60
CA SER A 51 5.36 -7.80 -9.60
C SER A 51 6.74 -8.36 -9.25
N PRO A 52 7.50 -8.94 -10.20
CA PRO A 52 8.82 -9.47 -9.91
C PRO A 52 9.74 -8.37 -9.37
N ILE A 53 10.63 -8.73 -8.45
CA ILE A 53 11.74 -7.87 -8.03
C ILE A 53 12.51 -7.52 -9.30
N ARG A 54 12.47 -6.25 -9.72
CA ARG A 54 13.34 -5.78 -10.80
C ARG A 54 14.79 -6.02 -10.32
N PRO A 55 15.61 -6.81 -11.04
CA PRO A 55 16.98 -7.01 -10.66
C PRO A 55 17.68 -5.64 -10.65
N LEU A 56 18.23 -5.23 -9.49
CA LEU A 56 19.05 -4.01 -9.38
C LEU A 56 20.30 -4.06 -10.27
N HIS A 57 20.63 -5.21 -10.87
CA HIS A 57 21.75 -5.38 -11.79
C HIS A 57 21.54 -4.77 -13.19
N LEU A 58 20.36 -4.22 -13.49
CA LEU A 58 20.07 -3.45 -14.71
C LEU A 58 19.75 -1.98 -14.43
N MET A 59 20.25 -1.43 -13.31
CA MET A 59 20.57 -0.01 -13.27
C MET A 59 21.94 0.15 -13.92
N ASP A 60 21.95 0.36 -15.24
CA ASP A 60 23.16 0.74 -15.98
C ASP A 60 23.79 1.96 -15.28
N ASN A 61 24.86 1.69 -14.54
CA ASN A 61 25.74 2.70 -13.94
C ASN A 61 26.60 3.33 -15.04
N ASN A 62 25.95 4.05 -15.94
CA ASN A 62 26.63 5.04 -16.77
C ASN A 62 25.94 6.41 -16.70
N VAL A 63 25.72 6.90 -15.49
CA VAL A 63 25.53 8.34 -15.25
C VAL A 63 26.78 8.87 -14.55
N ARG A 64 27.87 8.96 -15.32
CA ARG A 64 28.90 9.96 -15.08
C ARG A 64 28.67 11.10 -16.07
N GLY A 65 28.17 12.22 -15.56
CA GLY A 65 28.19 13.52 -16.24
C GLY A 65 27.14 13.73 -17.32
N GLY A 66 25.98 14.25 -16.92
CA GLY A 66 25.01 14.86 -17.82
C GLY A 66 23.88 15.47 -17.02
N GLY A 67 23.83 16.81 -16.94
CA GLY A 67 22.68 17.52 -16.36
C GLY A 67 21.44 17.21 -17.17
N GLY A 68 20.60 16.30 -16.67
CA GLY A 68 19.26 16.03 -17.15
C GLY A 68 18.29 16.56 -16.10
N ASP A 69 17.36 17.40 -16.55
CA ASP A 69 16.27 17.96 -15.76
C ASP A 69 15.64 16.90 -14.82
N HIS A 70 15.76 17.10 -13.50
CA HIS A 70 15.13 16.24 -12.50
C HIS A 70 13.63 16.58 -12.44
N THR A 71 12.91 16.32 -13.52
CA THR A 71 11.46 16.49 -13.54
C THR A 71 10.84 15.37 -12.71
N GLU A 72 10.13 15.73 -11.63
CA GLU A 72 9.35 14.76 -10.85
C GLU A 72 8.33 14.07 -11.77
N ARG A 73 8.19 12.75 -11.63
CA ARG A 73 7.24 11.96 -12.42
C ARG A 73 6.16 11.38 -11.53
N PHE A 74 4.93 11.41 -12.01
CA PHE A 74 3.76 11.01 -11.25
C PHE A 74 2.95 9.92 -11.95
N SER A 75 2.29 9.09 -11.15
CA SER A 75 1.24 8.19 -11.65
C SER A 75 0.13 9.00 -12.31
N ARG A 76 -0.40 8.48 -13.41
CA ARG A 76 -1.59 9.01 -14.08
C ARG A 76 -2.87 8.89 -13.24
N LYS A 77 -2.85 8.09 -12.17
CA LYS A 77 -3.94 7.97 -11.21
C LYS A 77 -3.68 8.90 -10.02
N VAL A 78 -4.64 9.78 -9.75
CA VAL A 78 -4.56 10.79 -8.69
C VAL A 78 -5.76 10.64 -7.77
N PHE A 79 -5.53 10.64 -6.46
CA PHE A 79 -6.61 10.65 -5.48
C PHE A 79 -7.13 12.08 -5.26
N VAL A 80 -8.45 12.23 -5.16
CA VAL A 80 -9.14 13.48 -4.82
C VAL A 80 -10.08 13.23 -3.65
N GLY A 81 -9.86 13.91 -2.53
CA GLY A 81 -10.63 13.72 -1.30
C GLY A 81 -11.30 15.01 -0.79
N GLY A 82 -12.34 14.85 0.01
CA GLY A 82 -13.10 15.98 0.55
C GLY A 82 -14.12 16.56 -0.43
N LEU A 83 -14.48 15.83 -1.48
CA LEU A 83 -15.48 16.22 -2.48
C LEU A 83 -16.81 16.64 -1.81
N PRO A 84 -17.56 17.61 -2.38
CA PRO A 84 -18.94 17.86 -1.96
C PRO A 84 -19.77 16.57 -2.02
N PRO A 85 -20.72 16.34 -1.09
CA PRO A 85 -21.51 15.11 -1.07
C PRO A 85 -22.47 14.98 -2.27
N ASP A 86 -22.80 16.10 -2.92
CA ASP A 86 -23.69 16.23 -4.06
C ASP A 86 -22.95 16.49 -5.38
N ILE A 87 -21.60 16.36 -5.42
CA ILE A 87 -20.84 16.52 -6.66
C ILE A 87 -20.91 15.24 -7.48
N ASP A 88 -21.26 15.34 -8.76
CA ASP A 88 -21.31 14.20 -9.68
C ASP A 88 -20.04 14.04 -10.54
N GLU A 89 -20.02 13.00 -11.37
CA GLU A 89 -18.91 12.74 -12.30
C GLU A 89 -18.66 13.89 -13.28
N ASP A 90 -19.72 14.48 -13.83
CA ASP A 90 -19.59 15.51 -14.87
C ASP A 90 -19.00 16.79 -14.27
N GLU A 91 -19.41 17.16 -13.06
CA GLU A 91 -18.86 18.30 -12.31
C GLU A 91 -17.41 18.09 -11.89
N ILE A 92 -17.05 16.87 -11.47
CA ILE A 92 -15.64 16.50 -11.21
C ILE A 92 -14.85 16.60 -12.52
N HIS A 93 -15.32 15.96 -13.59
CA HIS A 93 -14.65 15.97 -14.89
C HIS A 93 -14.44 17.41 -15.38
N ASN A 94 -15.46 18.25 -15.36
CA ASN A 94 -15.41 19.65 -15.77
C ASN A 94 -14.42 20.48 -14.94
N SER A 95 -14.22 20.11 -13.66
CA SER A 95 -13.24 20.77 -12.79
C SER A 95 -11.79 20.46 -13.16
N PHE A 96 -11.51 19.27 -13.73
CA PHE A 96 -10.15 18.76 -13.94
C PHE A 96 -9.74 18.56 -15.42
N CYS A 97 -10.69 18.51 -16.35
CA CYS A 97 -10.43 18.25 -17.78
C CYS A 97 -9.52 19.32 -18.43
N ARG A 98 -9.48 20.53 -17.86
CA ARG A 98 -8.57 21.61 -18.28
C ARG A 98 -7.09 21.24 -18.22
N PHE A 99 -6.71 20.23 -17.43
CA PHE A 99 -5.34 19.75 -17.32
C PHE A 99 -4.98 18.71 -18.40
N GLY A 100 -5.99 18.04 -18.94
CA GLY A 100 -5.89 17.06 -20.01
C GLY A 100 -7.03 16.03 -19.95
N PRO A 101 -7.13 15.14 -20.95
CA PRO A 101 -8.12 14.07 -20.97
C PRO A 101 -8.00 13.16 -19.75
N LEU A 102 -9.15 12.85 -19.13
CA LEU A 102 -9.21 12.01 -17.93
C LEU A 102 -10.55 11.27 -17.82
N THR A 103 -10.53 10.16 -17.09
CA THR A 103 -11.73 9.47 -16.61
C THR A 103 -11.82 9.60 -15.09
N VAL A 104 -13.04 9.77 -14.57
CA VAL A 104 -13.30 9.79 -13.13
C VAL A 104 -13.74 8.41 -12.67
N ASP A 105 -13.10 7.88 -11.65
CA ASP A 105 -13.40 6.55 -11.09
C ASP A 105 -13.54 6.61 -9.56
N TRP A 106 -14.35 5.72 -8.99
CA TRP A 106 -14.42 5.50 -7.56
C TRP A 106 -14.85 4.06 -7.27
N PRO A 107 -14.53 3.52 -6.08
CA PRO A 107 -14.83 2.12 -5.78
C PRO A 107 -16.30 1.78 -5.97
N HIS A 108 -16.56 0.62 -6.58
CA HIS A 108 -17.89 0.10 -6.89
C HIS A 108 -18.77 0.98 -7.80
N LYS A 109 -18.20 1.94 -8.55
CA LYS A 109 -18.98 2.80 -9.47
C LYS A 109 -19.83 2.00 -10.46
N ALA A 110 -19.24 1.01 -11.13
CA ALA A 110 -19.93 0.18 -12.12
C ALA A 110 -21.05 -0.71 -11.53
N GLU A 111 -20.91 -1.07 -10.25
CA GLU A 111 -21.82 -2.01 -9.57
C GLU A 111 -22.94 -1.29 -8.81
N SER A 112 -22.61 -0.17 -8.17
CA SER A 112 -23.49 0.49 -7.19
C SER A 112 -24.59 1.34 -7.80
N LYS A 113 -24.59 1.60 -9.11
CA LYS A 113 -25.40 2.65 -9.78
C LYS A 113 -25.34 4.01 -9.05
N SER A 114 -24.39 4.20 -8.13
CA SER A 114 -24.28 5.42 -7.34
C SER A 114 -23.76 6.51 -8.24
N TYR A 115 -24.55 7.56 -8.40
CA TYR A 115 -24.19 8.72 -9.21
C TYR A 115 -23.12 9.59 -8.53
N PHE A 116 -23.03 9.51 -7.20
CA PHE A 116 -22.12 10.31 -6.37
C PHE A 116 -20.99 9.47 -5.78
N PRO A 117 -19.76 10.01 -5.65
CA PRO A 117 -18.65 9.32 -5.03
C PRO A 117 -18.91 9.05 -3.53
N PRO A 118 -18.93 7.78 -3.10
CA PRO A 118 -19.21 7.46 -1.70
C PRO A 118 -18.09 8.01 -0.80
N LYS A 119 -18.47 8.57 0.35
CA LYS A 119 -17.55 9.15 1.35
C LYS A 119 -16.73 10.35 0.85
N GLY A 120 -17.13 10.98 -0.25
CA GLY A 120 -16.53 12.24 -0.71
C GLY A 120 -15.10 12.10 -1.23
N TYR A 121 -14.77 11.01 -1.91
CA TYR A 121 -13.50 10.89 -2.64
C TYR A 121 -13.67 10.16 -3.99
N ALA A 122 -12.76 10.44 -4.91
CA ALA A 122 -12.69 9.81 -6.23
C ALA A 122 -11.22 9.70 -6.68
N PHE A 123 -11.01 9.06 -7.83
CA PHE A 123 -9.74 8.99 -8.54
C PHE A 123 -9.87 9.63 -9.91
N LEU A 124 -8.90 10.46 -10.26
CA LEU A 124 -8.73 10.96 -11.62
C LEU A 124 -7.73 10.05 -12.33
N LEU A 125 -8.11 9.50 -13.48
CA LEU A 125 -7.24 8.69 -14.33
C LEU A 125 -6.95 9.49 -15.59
N PHE A 126 -5.81 10.20 -15.60
CA PHE A 126 -5.37 10.96 -16.77
C PHE A 126 -4.84 10.04 -17.87
N GLU A 127 -4.98 10.45 -19.11
CA GLU A 127 -4.34 9.75 -20.24
C GLU A 127 -2.82 9.95 -20.26
N GLU A 128 -2.35 11.12 -19.81
CA GLU A 128 -0.96 11.57 -19.92
C GLU A 128 -0.37 11.99 -18.56
N GLU A 129 0.91 11.68 -18.31
CA GLU A 129 1.62 12.10 -17.08
C GLU A 129 1.74 13.62 -16.97
N VAL A 130 1.90 14.32 -18.10
CA VAL A 130 2.01 15.80 -18.14
C VAL A 130 0.74 16.49 -17.61
N SER A 131 -0.42 15.85 -17.72
CA SER A 131 -1.68 16.38 -17.19
C SER A 131 -1.66 16.41 -15.66
N VAL A 132 -1.05 15.41 -15.02
CA VAL A 132 -0.87 15.37 -13.56
C VAL A 132 0.09 16.46 -13.12
N GLN A 133 1.17 16.69 -13.86
CA GLN A 133 2.11 17.79 -13.58
C GLN A 133 1.41 19.16 -13.62
N LYS A 134 0.63 19.44 -14.67
CA LYS A 134 -0.17 20.68 -14.78
C LYS A 134 -1.17 20.84 -13.65
N LEU A 135 -1.81 19.75 -13.23
CA LEU A 135 -2.71 19.74 -12.07
C LEU A 135 -1.96 20.15 -10.80
N ILE A 136 -0.81 19.54 -10.52
CA ILE A 136 0.02 19.82 -9.33
C ILE A 136 0.49 21.28 -9.32
N GLU A 137 0.95 21.80 -10.46
CA GLU A 137 1.39 23.19 -10.62
C GLU A 137 0.26 24.20 -10.38
N SER A 138 -0.98 23.79 -10.59
CA SER A 138 -2.17 24.63 -10.38
C SER A 138 -2.79 24.48 -8.99
N CYS A 139 -2.30 23.57 -8.15
CA CYS A 139 -2.79 23.36 -6.80
C CYS A 139 -2.30 24.47 -5.84
N VAL A 140 -3.15 24.82 -4.89
CA VAL A 140 -2.73 25.57 -3.71
C VAL A 140 -1.99 24.62 -2.77
N ARG A 141 -0.78 24.99 -2.37
CA ARG A 141 0.03 24.24 -1.39
C ARG A 141 -0.26 24.76 0.01
N ASP A 142 -0.59 23.87 0.92
CA ASP A 142 -0.73 24.13 2.36
C ASP A 142 -0.02 23.00 3.11
N ASP A 143 1.08 23.33 3.77
CA ASP A 143 2.13 22.39 4.21
C ASP A 143 2.56 21.44 3.07
N ASP A 144 2.56 20.13 3.34
CA ASP A 144 2.86 19.05 2.37
C ASP A 144 1.61 18.57 1.61
N LYS A 145 0.49 19.31 1.67
CA LYS A 145 -0.78 18.95 1.05
C LYS A 145 -1.11 19.85 -0.14
N LEU A 146 -1.71 19.25 -1.17
CA LEU A 146 -2.17 19.95 -2.36
C LEU A 146 -3.69 20.09 -2.32
N PHE A 147 -4.17 21.27 -2.66
CA PHE A 147 -5.59 21.58 -2.69
C PHE A 147 -6.01 22.22 -4.01
N MET A 148 -7.24 21.91 -4.42
CA MET A 148 -7.93 22.52 -5.55
C MET A 148 -9.33 22.90 -5.11
N TYR A 149 -9.89 23.94 -5.72
CA TYR A 149 -11.27 24.34 -5.44
C TYR A 149 -12.21 23.76 -6.49
N VAL A 150 -13.25 23.07 -6.03
CA VAL A 150 -14.35 22.58 -6.88
C VAL A 150 -15.69 23.12 -6.39
N SER A 151 -16.72 22.99 -7.21
CA SER A 151 -18.08 23.38 -6.85
C SER A 151 -19.06 22.29 -7.28
N SER A 152 -20.07 22.04 -6.46
CA SER A 152 -21.26 21.22 -6.76
C SER A 152 -22.49 22.15 -6.90
N PRO A 153 -23.71 21.63 -7.11
CA PRO A 153 -24.90 22.47 -7.20
C PRO A 153 -25.12 23.29 -5.94
N THR A 154 -24.92 22.70 -4.76
CA THR A 154 -25.19 23.36 -3.47
C THR A 154 -23.96 23.96 -2.79
N ILE A 155 -22.75 23.47 -3.07
CA ILE A 155 -21.52 23.93 -2.41
C ILE A 155 -20.59 24.57 -3.44
N LYS A 156 -20.24 25.84 -3.25
CA LYS A 156 -19.32 26.57 -4.13
C LYS A 156 -17.94 26.71 -3.48
N HIS A 157 -16.89 26.65 -4.29
CA HIS A 157 -15.50 26.86 -3.87
C HIS A 157 -15.08 26.00 -2.66
N LYS A 158 -15.43 24.71 -2.67
CA LYS A 158 -14.97 23.78 -1.64
C LYS A 158 -13.52 23.38 -1.93
N PRO A 159 -12.59 23.53 -0.98
CA PRO A 159 -11.25 22.98 -1.14
C PRO A 159 -11.32 21.44 -1.06
N VAL A 160 -10.75 20.77 -2.05
CA VAL A 160 -10.58 19.33 -2.11
C VAL A 160 -9.11 18.99 -2.14
N GLN A 161 -8.74 17.92 -1.45
CA GLN A 161 -7.36 17.49 -1.34
C GLN A 161 -6.97 16.68 -2.57
N ILE A 162 -5.88 17.07 -3.22
CA ILE A 162 -5.26 16.37 -4.34
C ILE A 162 -4.06 15.58 -3.81
N ARG A 163 -3.98 14.29 -4.11
CA ARG A 163 -2.86 13.44 -3.70
C ARG A 163 -2.35 12.64 -4.90
N PRO A 164 -1.34 13.16 -5.62
CA PRO A 164 -0.66 12.41 -6.66
C PRO A 164 0.25 11.35 -6.04
N TRP A 165 0.58 10.30 -6.81
CA TRP A 165 1.60 9.34 -6.43
C TRP A 165 2.90 9.64 -7.19
N ASN A 166 3.97 9.98 -6.46
CA ASN A 166 5.28 10.18 -7.07
C ASN A 166 5.90 8.81 -7.39
N LEU A 167 6.34 8.63 -8.63
CA LEU A 167 6.89 7.35 -9.08
C LEU A 167 8.18 7.00 -8.32
N SER A 168 8.95 7.98 -7.86
CA SER A 168 10.16 7.74 -7.07
C SER A 168 9.88 7.18 -5.67
N ASP A 169 8.65 7.31 -5.17
CA ASP A 169 8.26 6.79 -3.85
C ASP A 169 7.97 5.28 -3.86
N SER A 170 8.00 4.64 -5.03
CA SER A 170 7.68 3.23 -5.22
C SER A 170 8.81 2.30 -4.77
N ASP A 171 10.06 2.76 -4.78
CA ASP A 171 11.24 1.95 -4.47
C ASP A 171 12.22 2.75 -3.62
N PHE A 172 12.83 2.11 -2.63
CA PHE A 172 13.82 2.75 -1.77
C PHE A 172 14.94 1.78 -1.40
N VAL A 173 16.19 2.20 -1.62
CA VAL A 173 17.38 1.46 -1.20
C VAL A 173 17.97 2.14 0.03
N MET A 174 17.97 1.43 1.14
CA MET A 174 18.52 1.90 2.42
C MET A 174 20.03 1.64 2.52
N ASP A 175 20.47 0.47 2.05
CA ASP A 175 21.87 0.09 2.02
C ASP A 175 22.17 -0.62 0.68
N ASN A 176 23.09 -0.04 -0.10
CA ASN A 176 23.53 -0.56 -1.39
C ASN A 176 24.92 -1.24 -1.33
N SER A 177 25.45 -1.48 -0.14
CA SER A 177 26.78 -2.08 0.04
C SER A 177 26.81 -3.57 -0.32
N LYS A 178 25.65 -4.24 -0.28
CA LYS A 178 25.51 -5.68 -0.53
C LYS A 178 24.51 -5.94 -1.65
N PRO A 179 24.74 -6.96 -2.50
CA PRO A 179 23.73 -7.39 -3.46
C PRO A 179 22.48 -7.85 -2.72
N LEU A 180 21.31 -7.40 -3.18
CA LEU A 180 20.04 -7.87 -2.66
C LEU A 180 19.88 -9.35 -2.98
N ASP A 181 19.51 -10.13 -1.96
CA ASP A 181 19.13 -11.52 -2.10
C ASP A 181 17.60 -11.63 -2.09
N PRO A 182 16.97 -11.95 -3.24
CA PRO A 182 15.53 -12.14 -3.34
C PRO A 182 14.95 -13.14 -2.33
N ARG A 183 15.74 -14.12 -1.87
CA ARG A 183 15.30 -15.15 -0.92
C ARG A 183 15.17 -14.64 0.52
N LYS A 184 15.74 -13.48 0.83
CA LYS A 184 15.59 -12.76 2.11
C LYS A 184 14.58 -11.61 2.01
N THR A 185 13.63 -11.72 1.09
CA THR A 185 12.56 -10.74 0.89
C THR A 185 11.26 -11.24 1.51
N ILE A 186 10.57 -10.33 2.20
CA ILE A 186 9.21 -10.55 2.70
C ILE A 186 8.22 -9.81 1.82
N PHE A 187 7.01 -10.35 1.70
CA PHE A 187 5.83 -9.67 1.23
C PHE A 187 5.07 -9.07 2.42
N VAL A 188 4.60 -7.85 2.27
CA VAL A 188 3.84 -7.10 3.27
C VAL A 188 2.48 -6.75 2.66
N GLY A 189 1.43 -7.44 3.08
CA GLY A 189 0.06 -7.25 2.60
C GLY A 189 -0.72 -6.28 3.48
N GLY A 190 -1.53 -5.42 2.87
CA GLY A 190 -2.39 -4.48 3.59
C GLY A 190 -1.73 -3.14 3.91
N VAL A 191 -0.57 -2.84 3.33
CA VAL A 191 0.15 -1.56 3.47
C VAL A 191 -0.79 -0.37 3.18
N PRO A 192 -0.80 0.70 3.99
CA PRO A 192 -1.54 1.93 3.67
C PRO A 192 -1.09 2.51 2.32
N ARG A 193 -2.02 2.80 1.40
CA ARG A 193 -1.69 3.35 0.06
C ARG A 193 -0.87 4.65 0.08
N PRO A 194 -1.01 5.54 1.08
CA PRO A 194 -0.12 6.69 1.23
C PRO A 194 1.33 6.38 1.58
N LEU A 195 1.61 5.20 2.14
CA LEU A 195 2.91 4.86 2.68
C LEU A 195 3.93 4.72 1.55
N ARG A 196 5.03 5.46 1.66
CA ARG A 196 6.14 5.42 0.70
C ARG A 196 7.11 4.29 1.00
N ALA A 197 7.85 3.83 0.00
CA ALA A 197 8.84 2.77 0.18
C ALA A 197 9.90 3.13 1.25
N CYS A 198 10.32 4.40 1.30
CA CYS A 198 11.30 4.86 2.28
C CYS A 198 10.78 4.79 3.73
N GLU A 199 9.49 5.03 3.93
CA GLU A 199 8.83 4.95 5.23
C GLU A 199 8.65 3.49 5.65
N LEU A 200 8.20 2.63 4.73
CA LEU A 200 8.11 1.19 4.96
C LEU A 200 9.48 0.60 5.36
N ALA A 201 10.55 0.99 4.66
CA ALA A 201 11.91 0.55 4.96
C ALA A 201 12.34 0.95 6.37
N LYS A 202 12.12 2.22 6.76
CA LYS A 202 12.47 2.74 8.08
C LYS A 202 11.73 1.99 9.18
N ILE A 203 10.40 1.90 9.07
CA ILE A 203 9.57 1.21 10.07
C ILE A 203 10.02 -0.25 10.25
N MET A 204 10.26 -0.96 9.15
CA MET A 204 10.69 -2.36 9.20
C MET A 204 12.12 -2.53 9.73
N ASN A 205 13.00 -1.56 9.46
CA ASN A 205 14.34 -1.54 10.01
C ASN A 205 14.32 -1.28 11.52
N ASP A 206 13.41 -0.44 12.01
CA ASP A 206 13.27 -0.18 13.44
C ASP A 206 12.76 -1.42 14.18
N PHE A 207 11.89 -2.22 13.56
CA PHE A 207 11.40 -3.47 14.15
C PHE A 207 12.41 -4.62 14.12
N TYR A 208 13.10 -4.84 13.00
CA TYR A 208 13.88 -6.07 12.77
C TYR A 208 15.36 -5.85 12.46
N GLY A 209 15.75 -4.61 12.14
CA GLY A 209 17.08 -4.25 11.67
C GLY A 209 17.44 -4.83 10.30
N GLY A 210 18.51 -4.29 9.71
CA GLY A 210 19.16 -4.88 8.56
C GLY A 210 18.34 -4.88 7.27
N VAL A 211 17.39 -3.94 7.11
CA VAL A 211 16.68 -3.71 5.85
C VAL A 211 17.64 -3.08 4.85
N CYS A 212 17.72 -3.64 3.64
CA CYS A 212 18.50 -3.07 2.54
C CYS A 212 17.62 -2.34 1.53
N TYR A 213 16.38 -2.80 1.36
CA TYR A 213 15.49 -2.31 0.33
C TYR A 213 14.04 -2.50 0.73
N ALA A 214 13.20 -1.55 0.31
CA ALA A 214 11.75 -1.73 0.29
C ALA A 214 11.17 -1.24 -1.04
N GLY A 215 10.05 -1.83 -1.42
CA GLY A 215 9.27 -1.40 -2.57
C GLY A 215 7.79 -1.46 -2.27
N ILE A 216 7.02 -0.54 -2.85
CA ILE A 216 5.56 -0.56 -2.87
C ILE A 216 5.12 -1.28 -4.14
N ASP A 217 4.17 -2.19 -3.98
CA ASP A 217 3.60 -2.89 -5.13
C ASP A 217 2.57 -1.97 -5.79
N THR A 218 2.86 -1.62 -7.05
CA THR A 218 2.04 -0.73 -7.86
C THR A 218 1.34 -1.46 -8.98
N ASP A 219 0.26 -0.88 -9.48
CA ASP A 219 -0.38 -1.33 -10.72
C ASP A 219 0.59 -1.31 -11.93
N PRO A 220 0.62 -2.35 -12.78
CA PRO A 220 1.52 -2.36 -13.93
C PRO A 220 1.26 -1.26 -14.94
N GLU A 221 0.02 -0.81 -15.11
CA GLU A 221 -0.36 0.19 -16.11
C GLU A 221 -0.26 1.61 -15.54
N LEU A 222 -0.90 1.84 -14.39
CA LEU A 222 -1.01 3.18 -13.80
C LEU A 222 0.15 3.50 -12.85
N LYS A 223 0.95 2.50 -12.44
CA LYS A 223 2.01 2.66 -11.44
C LYS A 223 1.51 3.24 -10.11
N TYR A 224 0.25 2.94 -9.76
CA TYR A 224 -0.38 3.41 -8.53
C TYR A 224 -0.39 2.35 -7.43
N PRO A 225 -0.20 2.68 -6.14
CA PRO A 225 -0.13 1.72 -5.04
C PRO A 225 -1.36 0.82 -4.90
N LYS A 226 -1.12 -0.49 -4.75
CA LYS A 226 -2.17 -1.51 -4.56
C LYS A 226 -2.42 -1.85 -3.08
N GLY A 227 -1.65 -1.29 -2.16
CA GLY A 227 -1.76 -1.58 -0.73
C GLY A 227 -0.99 -2.83 -0.31
N ALA A 228 0.10 -3.11 -1.00
CA ALA A 228 1.07 -4.13 -0.64
C ALA A 228 2.48 -3.61 -0.91
N GLY A 229 3.48 -4.30 -0.36
CA GLY A 229 4.88 -3.99 -0.58
C GLY A 229 5.78 -5.17 -0.29
N ARG A 230 7.08 -4.94 -0.48
CA ARG A 230 8.14 -5.91 -0.30
C ARG A 230 9.30 -5.29 0.47
N VAL A 231 9.95 -6.08 1.32
CA VAL A 231 11.09 -5.62 2.11
C VAL A 231 12.17 -6.69 2.10
N ALA A 232 13.39 -6.31 1.71
CA ALA A 232 14.52 -7.20 1.62
C ALA A 232 15.51 -6.93 2.75
N PHE A 233 15.99 -8.01 3.38
CA PHE A 233 16.93 -7.96 4.49
C PHE A 233 18.33 -8.39 4.06
N SER A 234 19.34 -7.72 4.62
CA SER A 234 20.76 -8.09 4.49
C SER A 234 21.06 -9.47 5.08
N ASN A 235 20.35 -9.85 6.14
CA ASN A 235 20.70 -10.98 7.00
C ASN A 235 19.51 -11.93 7.23
N GLN A 236 19.83 -13.19 7.46
CA GLN A 236 18.83 -14.26 7.63
C GLN A 236 18.02 -14.09 8.93
N GLN A 237 18.64 -13.54 9.98
CA GLN A 237 18.01 -13.41 11.29
C GLN A 237 16.83 -12.44 11.25
N SER A 238 17.00 -11.25 10.68
CA SER A 238 15.94 -10.25 10.51
C SER A 238 14.81 -10.78 9.61
N TYR A 239 15.16 -11.49 8.52
CA TYR A 239 14.17 -12.13 7.64
C TYR A 239 13.31 -13.15 8.41
N ILE A 240 13.93 -14.08 9.15
CA ILE A 240 13.21 -15.09 9.94
C ILE A 240 12.36 -14.44 11.03
N ALA A 241 12.88 -13.41 11.71
CA ALA A 241 12.14 -12.68 12.73
C ALA A 241 10.87 -12.04 12.16
N ALA A 242 10.97 -11.39 11.00
CA ALA A 242 9.82 -10.76 10.33
C ALA A 242 8.77 -11.79 9.90
N ILE A 243 9.18 -12.93 9.32
CA ILE A 243 8.25 -14.01 8.95
C ILE A 243 7.57 -14.61 10.19
N SER A 244 8.31 -14.78 11.28
CA SER A 244 7.78 -15.34 12.53
C SER A 244 6.73 -14.45 13.18
N ALA A 245 6.85 -13.12 13.01
CA ALA A 245 5.89 -12.17 13.54
C ALA A 245 4.51 -12.29 12.88
N ARG A 246 4.45 -12.63 11.58
CA ARG A 246 3.25 -12.78 10.73
C ARG A 246 2.37 -11.53 10.58
N PHE A 247 2.27 -10.69 11.60
CA PHE A 247 1.54 -9.43 11.58
C PHE A 247 2.35 -8.34 12.27
N VAL A 248 2.30 -7.13 11.71
CA VAL A 248 3.00 -5.95 12.23
C VAL A 248 2.02 -4.78 12.24
N GLN A 249 2.11 -3.90 13.24
CA GLN A 249 1.36 -2.64 13.22
C GLN A 249 2.19 -1.59 12.47
N LEU A 250 1.62 -1.04 11.40
CA LEU A 250 2.20 0.08 10.69
C LEU A 250 1.42 1.35 11.03
N GLN A 251 2.17 2.33 11.54
CA GLN A 251 1.67 3.66 11.80
C GLN A 251 2.18 4.63 10.72
N HIS A 252 1.27 5.37 10.09
CA HIS A 252 1.58 6.40 9.10
C HIS A 252 0.62 7.58 9.25
N GLY A 253 1.10 8.68 9.84
CA GLY A 253 0.25 9.78 10.27
C GLY A 253 -0.80 9.28 11.27
N ASP A 254 -2.07 9.53 10.97
CA ASP A 254 -3.21 9.10 11.78
C ASP A 254 -3.69 7.66 11.46
N ILE A 255 -3.06 7.00 10.48
CA ILE A 255 -3.40 5.63 10.08
C ILE A 255 -2.60 4.66 10.95
N ASP A 256 -3.30 3.86 11.74
CA ASP A 256 -2.77 2.67 12.40
C ASP A 256 -3.39 1.42 11.76
N LYS A 257 -2.55 0.57 11.17
CA LYS A 257 -3.02 -0.60 10.44
C LYS A 257 -2.16 -1.83 10.69
N ARG A 258 -2.85 -2.93 11.03
CA ARG A 258 -2.24 -4.25 11.14
C ARG A 258 -2.04 -4.85 9.75
N VAL A 259 -0.79 -4.99 9.34
CA VAL A 259 -0.39 -5.59 8.06
C VAL A 259 0.01 -7.05 8.25
N GLU A 260 -0.14 -7.84 7.20
CA GLU A 260 0.28 -9.24 7.17
C GLU A 260 1.65 -9.37 6.52
N VAL A 261 2.53 -10.17 7.11
CA VAL A 261 3.87 -10.47 6.63
C VAL A 261 3.94 -11.93 6.20
N LYS A 262 4.44 -12.18 4.99
CA LYS A 262 4.62 -13.50 4.39
C LYS A 262 5.98 -13.61 3.70
N PRO A 263 6.53 -14.81 3.52
CA PRO A 263 7.67 -15.00 2.62
C PRO A 263 7.35 -14.53 1.21
N TYR A 264 8.27 -13.81 0.59
CA TYR A 264 8.17 -13.50 -0.83
C TYR A 264 8.54 -14.76 -1.63
N VAL A 265 7.60 -15.26 -2.44
CA VAL A 265 7.79 -16.50 -3.20
C VAL A 265 8.29 -16.17 -4.61
N LEU A 266 9.34 -16.86 -5.04
CA LEU A 266 10.02 -16.66 -6.32
C LEU A 266 9.69 -17.82 -7.27
N ASP A 267 9.45 -17.52 -8.54
CA ASP A 267 8.96 -18.51 -9.52
C ASP A 267 10.03 -19.47 -10.04
N ASP A 268 11.28 -19.02 -10.09
CA ASP A 268 12.41 -19.64 -10.79
C ASP A 268 13.43 -20.33 -9.87
N GLN A 269 12.97 -20.80 -8.71
CA GLN A 269 13.85 -21.41 -7.72
C GLN A 269 13.98 -22.92 -7.94
N MET A 270 15.21 -23.41 -7.86
CA MET A 270 15.49 -24.84 -7.87
C MET A 270 15.13 -25.47 -6.52
N CYS A 271 14.92 -26.79 -6.53
CA CYS A 271 14.72 -27.55 -5.29
C CYS A 271 15.97 -27.45 -4.40
N ASP A 272 15.84 -26.98 -3.17
CA ASP A 272 16.97 -26.77 -2.26
C ASP A 272 17.68 -28.08 -1.89
N HIS A 273 16.98 -29.21 -1.97
CA HIS A 273 17.54 -30.52 -1.60
C HIS A 273 18.24 -31.27 -2.73
N CYS A 274 17.75 -31.14 -3.96
CA CYS A 274 18.27 -31.92 -5.09
C CYS A 274 18.79 -31.07 -6.24
N GLN A 275 18.64 -29.74 -6.16
CA GLN A 275 19.11 -28.79 -7.18
C GLN A 275 18.63 -29.14 -8.60
N GLY A 276 17.39 -29.64 -8.71
CA GLY A 276 16.80 -30.05 -9.99
C GLY A 276 17.12 -31.49 -10.44
N ALA A 277 18.05 -32.18 -9.78
CA ALA A 277 18.52 -33.51 -10.19
C ALA A 277 17.40 -34.58 -10.22
N ARG A 278 16.40 -34.46 -9.34
CA ARG A 278 15.27 -35.40 -9.26
C ARG A 278 14.04 -34.98 -10.06
N CYS A 279 14.08 -33.86 -10.78
CA CYS A 279 12.95 -33.32 -11.54
C CYS A 279 13.36 -32.84 -12.94
N GLY A 280 14.43 -33.41 -13.52
CA GLY A 280 14.87 -33.11 -14.88
C GLY A 280 15.24 -31.64 -15.10
N GLY A 281 15.80 -30.98 -14.08
CA GLY A 281 16.17 -29.56 -14.13
C GLY A 281 15.01 -28.58 -14.04
N LYS A 282 13.77 -29.04 -13.81
CA LYS A 282 12.61 -28.16 -13.61
C LYS A 282 12.69 -27.42 -12.28
N PHE A 283 12.15 -26.21 -12.24
CA PHE A 283 12.00 -25.41 -11.01
C PHE A 283 11.08 -26.11 -10.00
N ALA A 284 11.27 -25.79 -8.73
CA ALA A 284 10.48 -26.31 -7.64
C ALA A 284 9.04 -25.75 -7.67
N PRO A 285 8.02 -26.62 -7.77
CA PRO A 285 6.61 -26.21 -7.75
C PRO A 285 6.12 -25.86 -6.34
N PHE A 286 6.82 -26.31 -5.29
CA PHE A 286 6.40 -26.12 -3.90
C PHE A 286 7.36 -25.25 -3.12
N PHE A 287 6.80 -24.35 -2.33
CA PHE A 287 7.51 -23.61 -1.29
C PHE A 287 6.90 -23.91 0.08
N CYS A 288 7.73 -24.27 1.06
CA CYS A 288 7.29 -24.45 2.44
C CYS A 288 7.46 -23.14 3.22
N SER A 289 6.36 -22.48 3.58
CA SER A 289 6.36 -21.22 4.34
C SER A 289 6.55 -21.40 5.85
N ASN A 290 6.67 -22.62 6.35
CA ASN A 290 6.96 -22.86 7.75
C ASN A 290 8.39 -22.39 8.08
N VAL A 291 8.54 -21.67 9.20
CA VAL A 291 9.82 -21.08 9.64
C VAL A 291 10.96 -22.10 9.79
N THR A 292 10.63 -23.38 10.08
CA THR A 292 11.61 -24.46 10.21
C THR A 292 12.06 -25.05 8.85
N CYS A 293 11.41 -24.64 7.75
CA CYS A 293 11.78 -25.04 6.39
C CYS A 293 12.24 -23.83 5.56
N LEU A 294 11.33 -22.89 5.24
CA LEU A 294 11.56 -21.75 4.33
C LEU A 294 12.34 -22.12 3.06
N GLN A 295 11.93 -23.23 2.43
CA GLN A 295 12.66 -23.89 1.36
C GLN A 295 11.75 -24.26 0.18
N TYR A 296 12.37 -24.37 -0.98
CA TYR A 296 11.77 -24.83 -2.22
C TYR A 296 11.99 -26.33 -2.41
N TYR A 297 10.94 -27.04 -2.82
CA TYR A 297 10.96 -28.49 -2.97
C TYR A 297 10.38 -28.90 -4.32
N CYS A 298 11.03 -29.86 -4.99
CA CYS A 298 10.37 -30.66 -6.01
C CYS A 298 9.36 -31.63 -5.36
N GLU A 299 8.44 -32.19 -6.14
CA GLU A 299 7.41 -33.10 -5.64
C GLU A 299 7.98 -34.26 -4.82
N HIS A 300 9.04 -34.89 -5.33
CA HIS A 300 9.69 -36.01 -4.67
C HIS A 300 10.37 -35.59 -3.35
N CYS A 301 11.10 -34.47 -3.35
CA CYS A 301 11.75 -33.97 -2.14
C CYS A 301 10.75 -33.47 -1.10
N TRP A 302 9.61 -32.93 -1.53
CA TRP A 302 8.52 -32.55 -0.64
C TRP A 302 7.98 -33.78 0.11
N ALA A 303 7.58 -34.81 -0.64
CA ALA A 303 7.03 -36.05 -0.08
C ALA A 303 8.00 -36.70 0.92
N MET A 304 9.30 -36.77 0.60
CA MET A 304 10.29 -37.36 1.52
C MET A 304 10.57 -36.53 2.77
N ASN A 305 10.58 -35.20 2.68
CA ASN A 305 10.94 -34.34 3.82
C ASN A 305 9.75 -34.03 4.73
N HIS A 306 8.53 -33.96 4.18
CA HIS A 306 7.31 -33.60 4.92
C HIS A 306 6.46 -34.80 5.35
N SER A 307 6.87 -36.03 5.01
CA SER A 307 6.36 -37.27 5.65
C SER A 307 7.07 -37.62 6.96
N ARG A 308 8.12 -36.87 7.33
CA ARG A 308 8.87 -37.08 8.57
C ARG A 308 8.10 -36.51 9.77
N GLN A 309 8.27 -37.16 10.93
CA GLN A 309 7.66 -36.74 12.19
C GLN A 309 7.97 -35.26 12.49
N GLY A 310 6.93 -34.50 12.86
CA GLY A 310 7.02 -33.07 13.17
C GLY A 310 6.86 -32.11 11.99
N LYS A 311 6.81 -32.60 10.74
CA LYS A 311 6.55 -31.78 9.54
C LYS A 311 5.22 -32.07 8.85
N GLU A 312 4.40 -32.94 9.45
CA GLU A 312 3.13 -33.43 8.90
C GLU A 312 2.08 -32.33 8.67
N PHE A 313 2.15 -31.25 9.45
CA PHE A 313 1.24 -30.10 9.36
C PHE A 313 1.69 -29.02 8.38
N HIS A 314 2.88 -29.16 7.78
CA HIS A 314 3.36 -28.19 6.82
C HIS A 314 2.55 -28.27 5.54
N LYS A 315 2.05 -27.12 5.07
CA LYS A 315 1.29 -27.04 3.82
C LYS A 315 2.16 -26.42 2.73
N PRO A 316 2.23 -27.03 1.53
CA PRO A 316 2.97 -26.44 0.43
C PRO A 316 2.18 -25.24 -0.09
N LEU A 317 2.88 -24.12 -0.33
CA LEU A 317 2.37 -23.11 -1.25
C LEU A 317 2.66 -23.61 -2.67
N VAL A 318 1.57 -23.90 -3.40
CA VAL A 318 1.60 -24.39 -4.78
C VAL A 318 1.46 -23.21 -5.71
N LYS A 319 2.36 -23.09 -6.69
CA LYS A 319 2.28 -22.07 -7.73
C LYS A 319 1.28 -22.52 -8.81
N GLU A 320 0.19 -21.80 -9.01
CA GLU A 320 -0.70 -22.06 -10.15
C GLU A 320 -0.04 -21.60 -11.46
N GLY A 321 0.29 -22.55 -12.35
CA GLY A 321 0.29 -22.34 -13.81
C GLY A 321 1.51 -21.66 -14.44
N GLY A 322 2.61 -22.40 -14.58
CA GLY A 322 3.72 -22.10 -15.48
C GLY A 322 3.42 -22.40 -16.96
N ASP A 323 2.34 -21.87 -17.52
CA ASP A 323 1.93 -22.15 -18.91
C ASP A 323 1.49 -20.90 -19.70
N ARG A 324 2.25 -19.81 -19.58
CA ARG A 324 2.32 -18.82 -20.67
C ARG A 324 3.56 -19.13 -21.50
N PRO A 325 3.48 -19.16 -22.85
CA PRO A 325 4.67 -19.13 -23.67
C PRO A 325 5.40 -17.83 -23.35
N ARG A 326 6.52 -17.92 -22.63
CA ARG A 326 7.43 -16.79 -22.45
C ARG A 326 8.03 -16.48 -23.80
N THR A 327 7.50 -15.46 -24.47
CA THR A 327 8.21 -14.84 -25.58
C THR A 327 9.51 -14.24 -25.04
N VAL A 328 10.57 -14.65 -25.73
CA VAL A 328 11.98 -14.26 -25.68
C VAL A 328 12.82 -14.57 -24.42
N PRO A 329 13.82 -15.47 -24.53
CA PRO A 329 14.83 -15.69 -23.50
C PRO A 329 15.86 -14.57 -23.56
N PHE A 330 16.05 -13.83 -22.46
CA PHE A 330 17.23 -12.98 -22.32
C PHE A 330 18.44 -13.86 -22.09
N ARG A 331 19.29 -13.97 -23.13
CA ARG A 331 20.63 -14.55 -23.03
C ARG A 331 21.53 -13.60 -22.26
N TRP A 332 22.26 -14.14 -21.30
CA TRP A 332 23.43 -13.52 -20.71
C TRP A 332 24.60 -13.66 -21.70
N SER A 333 25.14 -12.54 -22.17
CA SER A 333 26.47 -12.41 -22.78
C SER A 333 26.93 -10.98 -22.63
#